data_AF-A0A661VCF6-F1
#
_entry.id   AF-A0A661VCF6-F1
#
_cell.length_a   1.000
_cell.length_b   1.000
_cell.length_c   1.000
_cell.angle_alpha   90.00
_cell.angle_beta   90.00
_cell.angle_gamma   90.00
#
_symmetry.space_group_name_H-M   'P 1'
#
loop_
_entity.id
_entity.type
_entity.pdbx_description
1 polymer ?
#
loop_
_entity_poly.entity_id
_entity_poly.type
_entity_poly.pdbx_seq_one_letter_code
_entity_poly.pdbx_strand_id
1 'polypeptide(L)'
;SKEFTIYPSDCTYYYGFTTTKPPVDNPLVRKALSAAIDRQTLVDTVLKGGQQPANAFANPLIFGNVAGDPDVCPWCLDYELGKQKAKEWLSEAGYPNGEGWPTDVVLMHNTSEGHKKIAEFIQANWKDVLGITVNVENQEWKVYLQTLKNTTPLEDMPHIWRLGWCADYPDQNNWVHEVFNPTAGANRTRMSADDPYVGDKIAEFDKLTRAAGAEQDPEKRKEMYKQAEKLLVEEIAAMAPIYYYTGPNLSKPWLTRLQRGIGGNHFALWKIDWEAKKAATGATGDKVTLNWNLGTEPPTADPALATDTTSVDLDEQLFLGLTDFDDVTSEVIPELATSWEVSDDGLTWTFHLRDDVYWVRYDTATKTVEQVLDDDGNPRKVTAQDIEYGVKRTLDPRTGSDYAYVLYIIKNGETVNTMSY
;
A
#
# COMPACT_ATOMS: atom_id res chain seq x y z
N SER A 1 8.60 -16.62 -22.49
CA SER A 1 10.07 -16.70 -22.30
C SER A 1 10.35 -17.51 -21.05
N LYS A 2 11.46 -18.27 -20.97
CA LYS A 2 11.90 -18.89 -19.68
C LYS A 2 12.33 -17.85 -18.65
N GLU A 3 12.60 -16.63 -19.09
CA GLU A 3 12.97 -15.50 -18.24
C GLU A 3 11.75 -14.82 -17.61
N PHE A 4 10.54 -15.07 -18.11
CA PHE A 4 9.33 -14.37 -17.69
C PHE A 4 8.55 -15.17 -16.65
N THR A 5 8.25 -14.51 -15.54
CA THR A 5 7.50 -15.06 -14.41
C THR A 5 6.60 -13.98 -13.83
N ILE A 6 5.40 -14.36 -13.39
CA ILE A 6 4.46 -13.48 -12.69
C ILE A 6 4.31 -14.04 -11.28
N TYR A 7 4.43 -13.18 -10.27
CA TYR A 7 4.22 -13.52 -8.87
C TYR A 7 3.11 -12.65 -8.28
N PRO A 8 2.38 -13.13 -7.26
CA PRO A 8 1.55 -12.26 -6.43
C PRO A 8 2.39 -11.13 -5.83
N SER A 9 1.78 -9.95 -5.64
CA SER A 9 2.33 -8.83 -4.88
C SER A 9 1.32 -8.46 -3.81
N ASP A 10 1.81 -8.10 -2.64
CA ASP A 10 1.05 -7.79 -1.42
C ASP A 10 0.28 -6.46 -1.47
N CYS A 11 -0.14 -6.03 -2.66
CA CYS A 11 -0.79 -4.75 -2.85
C CYS A 11 -2.21 -4.91 -3.41
N THR A 12 -3.06 -3.92 -3.16
CA THR A 12 -4.39 -3.78 -3.78
C THR A 12 -4.53 -2.42 -4.44
N TYR A 13 -5.00 -2.39 -5.69
CA TYR A 13 -5.38 -1.17 -6.39
C TYR A 13 -6.85 -0.87 -6.10
N TYR A 14 -7.15 0.37 -5.73
CA TYR A 14 -8.51 0.77 -5.42
C TYR A 14 -8.83 2.21 -5.82
N TYR A 15 -10.12 2.52 -5.89
CA TYR A 15 -10.61 3.89 -5.91
C TYR A 15 -11.31 4.20 -4.59
N GLY A 16 -10.85 5.23 -3.88
CA GLY A 16 -11.55 5.76 -2.72
C GLY A 16 -12.57 6.82 -3.12
N PHE A 17 -13.56 7.03 -2.25
CA PHE A 17 -14.56 8.07 -2.39
C PHE A 17 -14.41 9.11 -1.29
N THR A 18 -14.52 10.39 -1.63
CA THR A 18 -14.64 11.47 -0.64
C THR A 18 -16.09 11.46 -0.13
N THR A 19 -16.37 10.73 0.95
CA THR A 19 -17.74 10.37 1.41
C THR A 19 -18.56 11.55 1.93
N THR A 20 -18.01 12.76 1.89
CA THR A 20 -18.67 14.00 2.27
C THR A 20 -18.95 14.92 1.08
N LYS A 21 -18.58 14.52 -0.14
CA LYS A 21 -18.74 15.33 -1.36
C LYS A 21 -19.88 14.79 -2.24
N PRO A 22 -20.93 15.58 -2.52
CA PRO A 22 -21.97 15.17 -3.46
C PRO A 22 -21.43 14.93 -4.87
N PRO A 23 -21.91 13.91 -5.63
CA PRO A 23 -22.98 12.98 -5.27
C PRO A 23 -22.49 11.71 -4.55
N VAL A 24 -21.18 11.59 -4.30
CA VAL A 24 -20.57 10.39 -3.69
C VAL A 24 -20.66 10.39 -2.15
N ASP A 25 -21.31 11.40 -1.57
CA ASP A 25 -21.76 11.40 -0.18
C ASP A 25 -22.89 10.38 0.06
N ASN A 26 -23.70 10.11 -0.96
CA ASN A 26 -24.70 9.06 -0.93
C ASN A 26 -24.06 7.66 -1.12
N PRO A 27 -24.21 6.71 -0.16
CA PRO A 27 -23.62 5.37 -0.28
C PRO A 27 -24.16 4.58 -1.48
N LEU A 28 -25.40 4.82 -1.92
CA LEU A 28 -25.95 4.14 -3.09
C LEU A 28 -25.19 4.52 -4.38
N VAL A 29 -24.75 5.78 -4.49
CA VAL A 29 -23.90 6.22 -5.60
C VAL A 29 -22.55 5.49 -5.54
N ARG A 30 -21.91 5.41 -4.37
CA ARG A 30 -20.63 4.70 -4.21
C ARG A 30 -20.72 3.22 -4.56
N LYS A 31 -21.78 2.54 -4.08
CA LYS A 31 -22.07 1.14 -4.42
C LYS A 31 -22.28 0.95 -5.92
N ALA A 32 -23.04 1.84 -6.55
CA ALA A 32 -23.27 1.79 -7.99
C ALA A 32 -21.98 1.97 -8.80
N LEU A 33 -21.15 2.95 -8.45
CA LEU A 33 -19.87 3.18 -9.10
C LEU A 33 -18.94 1.97 -8.97
N SER A 34 -18.86 1.34 -7.79
CA SER A 34 -18.04 0.14 -7.58
C SER A 34 -18.55 -1.08 -8.36
N ALA A 35 -19.86 -1.29 -8.37
CA ALA A 35 -20.49 -2.46 -8.98
C ALA A 35 -20.53 -2.43 -10.51
N ALA A 36 -20.49 -1.23 -11.12
CA ALA A 36 -20.46 -1.08 -12.57
C ALA A 36 -19.12 -1.42 -13.23
N ILE A 37 -18.06 -1.71 -12.46
CA ILE A 37 -16.70 -1.92 -12.98
C ILE A 37 -16.50 -3.37 -13.41
N ASP A 38 -16.14 -3.57 -14.67
CA ASP A 38 -15.74 -4.88 -15.23
C ASP A 38 -14.26 -5.17 -14.90
N ARG A 39 -14.03 -5.67 -13.68
CA ARG A 39 -12.68 -5.94 -13.17
C ARG A 39 -11.97 -7.02 -13.97
N GLN A 40 -12.69 -8.05 -14.43
CA GLN A 40 -12.09 -9.15 -15.20
C GLN A 40 -11.65 -8.65 -16.58
N THR A 41 -12.52 -7.94 -17.30
CA THR A 41 -12.12 -7.37 -18.60
C THR A 41 -11.00 -6.34 -18.46
N LEU A 42 -10.97 -5.54 -17.39
CA LEU A 42 -9.86 -4.63 -17.10
C LEU A 42 -8.53 -5.40 -17.01
N VAL A 43 -8.50 -6.47 -16.22
CA VAL A 43 -7.33 -7.35 -16.06
C VAL A 43 -6.88 -7.93 -17.41
N ASP A 44 -7.83 -8.50 -18.17
CA ASP A 44 -7.53 -9.25 -19.40
C ASP A 44 -7.14 -8.36 -20.58
N THR A 45 -7.65 -7.12 -20.63
CA THR A 45 -7.52 -6.26 -21.82
C THR A 45 -6.61 -5.05 -21.60
N VAL A 46 -6.57 -4.48 -20.40
CA VAL A 46 -5.79 -3.27 -20.09
C VAL A 46 -4.50 -3.64 -19.37
N LEU A 47 -4.58 -4.46 -18.32
CA LEU A 47 -3.42 -4.73 -17.45
C LEU A 47 -2.49 -5.80 -18.03
N LYS A 48 -3.04 -6.96 -18.42
CA LYS A 48 -2.30 -8.10 -18.99
C LYS A 48 -1.10 -8.57 -18.15
N GLY A 49 -1.08 -8.24 -16.85
CA GLY A 49 -0.01 -8.58 -15.92
C GLY A 49 -0.32 -9.78 -15.02
N GLY A 50 -1.47 -10.44 -15.22
CA GLY A 50 -1.92 -11.58 -14.40
C GLY A 50 -2.51 -11.20 -13.04
N GLN A 51 -2.84 -9.91 -12.85
CA GLN A 51 -3.56 -9.41 -11.68
C GLN A 51 -4.88 -10.16 -11.48
N GLN A 52 -5.42 -10.15 -10.27
CA GLN A 52 -6.69 -10.81 -9.95
C GLN A 52 -7.76 -9.77 -9.62
N PRO A 53 -9.01 -9.89 -10.11
CA PRO A 53 -10.11 -9.03 -9.68
C PRO A 53 -10.24 -9.02 -8.15
N ALA A 54 -10.35 -7.82 -7.57
CA ALA A 54 -10.45 -7.67 -6.11
C ALA A 54 -11.91 -7.46 -5.68
N ASN A 55 -12.31 -8.19 -4.64
CA ASN A 55 -13.61 -8.06 -3.96
C ASN A 55 -13.49 -7.49 -2.53
N ALA A 56 -12.28 -7.46 -1.98
CA ALA A 56 -11.96 -6.92 -0.67
C ALA A 56 -10.75 -5.99 -0.75
N PHE A 57 -10.51 -5.20 0.30
CA PHE A 57 -9.34 -4.33 0.36
C PHE A 57 -8.06 -5.14 0.54
N ALA A 58 -8.01 -6.01 1.54
CA ALA A 58 -6.86 -6.86 1.81
C ALA A 58 -6.59 -7.88 0.70
N ASN A 59 -5.32 -8.02 0.36
CA ASN A 59 -4.82 -8.95 -0.65
C ASN A 59 -4.68 -10.38 -0.08
N PRO A 60 -4.56 -11.42 -0.93
CA PRO A 60 -4.56 -12.82 -0.49
C PRO A 60 -3.32 -13.26 0.31
N LEU A 61 -2.27 -12.45 0.42
CA LEU A 61 -0.98 -12.82 1.01
C LEU A 61 -0.85 -12.47 2.50
N ILE A 62 -1.84 -11.84 3.11
CA ILE A 62 -1.76 -11.38 4.51
C ILE A 62 -2.69 -12.17 5.44
N PHE A 63 -2.36 -12.21 6.73
CA PHE A 63 -3.24 -12.77 7.75
C PHE A 63 -4.56 -11.99 7.81
N GLY A 64 -5.70 -12.70 7.88
CA GLY A 64 -7.01 -12.09 8.02
C GLY A 64 -7.72 -11.73 6.72
N ASN A 65 -7.10 -11.97 5.56
CA ASN A 65 -7.68 -11.63 4.27
C ASN A 65 -8.95 -12.45 3.95
N VAL A 66 -9.79 -11.84 3.10
CA VAL A 66 -11.04 -12.42 2.57
C VAL A 66 -11.10 -12.34 1.04
N ALA A 67 -9.91 -12.32 0.40
CA ALA A 67 -9.80 -12.24 -1.04
C ALA A 67 -10.44 -13.46 -1.71
N GLY A 68 -11.36 -13.22 -2.65
CA GLY A 68 -12.13 -14.24 -3.34
C GLY A 68 -13.28 -14.86 -2.53
N ASP A 69 -13.53 -14.42 -1.29
CA ASP A 69 -14.68 -14.87 -0.51
C ASP A 69 -15.99 -14.35 -1.15
N PRO A 70 -16.90 -15.24 -1.61
CA PRO A 70 -18.14 -14.82 -2.27
C PRO A 70 -19.13 -14.12 -1.35
N ASP A 71 -18.95 -14.19 -0.02
CA ASP A 71 -19.78 -13.46 0.95
C ASP A 71 -19.37 -12.00 1.11
N VAL A 72 -18.26 -11.58 0.49
CA VAL A 72 -17.69 -10.23 0.54
C VAL A 72 -17.68 -9.62 -0.85
N CYS A 73 -18.49 -8.59 -1.06
CA CYS A 73 -18.74 -7.94 -2.35
C CYS A 73 -19.00 -8.95 -3.49
N PRO A 74 -20.09 -9.76 -3.44
CA PRO A 74 -20.36 -10.75 -4.49
C PRO A 74 -20.46 -10.14 -5.89
N TRP A 75 -20.95 -8.90 -6.01
CA TRP A 75 -21.02 -8.17 -7.28
C TRP A 75 -19.67 -7.67 -7.79
N CYS A 76 -18.62 -7.67 -6.97
CA CYS A 76 -17.25 -7.45 -7.44
C CYS A 76 -16.72 -8.68 -8.20
N LEU A 77 -17.23 -9.88 -7.89
CA LEU A 77 -16.82 -11.16 -8.50
C LEU A 77 -17.74 -11.59 -9.67
N ASP A 78 -18.96 -11.07 -9.73
CA ASP A 78 -19.92 -11.31 -10.81
C ASP A 78 -20.34 -9.99 -11.47
N TYR A 79 -19.81 -9.75 -12.67
CA TYR A 79 -20.06 -8.50 -13.41
C TYR A 79 -21.51 -8.33 -13.87
N GLU A 80 -22.23 -9.40 -14.17
CA GLU A 80 -23.63 -9.29 -14.60
C GLU A 80 -24.52 -8.89 -13.41
N LEU A 81 -24.28 -9.50 -12.25
CA LEU A 81 -24.88 -9.07 -10.99
C LEU A 81 -24.52 -7.60 -10.68
N GLY A 82 -23.25 -7.24 -10.85
CA GLY A 82 -22.74 -5.88 -10.66
C GLY A 82 -23.48 -4.85 -11.52
N LYS A 83 -23.64 -5.09 -12.82
CA LYS A 83 -24.41 -4.21 -13.70
C LYS A 83 -25.86 -4.03 -13.26
N GLN A 84 -26.52 -5.12 -12.85
CA GLN A 84 -27.91 -5.05 -12.38
C GLN A 84 -28.00 -4.17 -11.13
N LYS A 85 -27.18 -4.46 -10.12
CA LYS A 85 -27.17 -3.74 -8.84
C LYS A 85 -26.75 -2.28 -9.00
N ALA A 86 -25.80 -2.00 -9.87
CA ALA A 86 -25.34 -0.66 -10.13
C ALA A 86 -26.46 0.25 -10.67
N LYS A 87 -27.25 -0.25 -11.62
CA LYS A 87 -28.41 0.49 -12.18
C LYS A 87 -29.50 0.71 -11.14
N GLU A 88 -29.81 -0.31 -10.34
CA GLU A 88 -30.77 -0.26 -9.23
C GLU A 88 -30.38 0.84 -8.24
N TRP A 89 -29.17 0.78 -7.69
CA TRP A 89 -28.69 1.75 -6.70
C TRP A 89 -28.56 3.16 -7.25
N LEU A 90 -28.09 3.33 -8.49
CA LEU A 90 -28.00 4.67 -9.07
C LEU A 90 -29.38 5.29 -9.31
N SER A 91 -30.36 4.48 -9.74
CA SER A 91 -31.74 4.92 -9.87
C SER A 91 -32.36 5.31 -8.52
N GLU A 92 -32.15 4.50 -7.48
CA GLU A 92 -32.61 4.80 -6.11
C GLU A 92 -31.94 6.04 -5.51
N ALA A 93 -30.69 6.31 -5.90
CA ALA A 93 -29.98 7.53 -5.55
C ALA A 93 -30.51 8.79 -6.25
N GLY A 94 -31.48 8.64 -7.18
CA GLY A 94 -32.10 9.75 -7.90
C GLY A 94 -31.53 10.01 -9.29
N TYR A 95 -30.70 9.12 -9.83
CA TYR A 95 -30.09 9.25 -11.15
C TYR A 95 -30.46 8.08 -12.09
N PRO A 96 -31.75 7.83 -12.36
CA PRO A 96 -32.16 6.75 -13.26
C PRO A 96 -31.50 6.92 -14.63
N ASN A 97 -30.76 5.91 -15.09
CA ASN A 97 -29.98 5.94 -16.33
C ASN A 97 -29.04 7.17 -16.48
N GLY A 98 -28.58 7.73 -15.35
CA GLY A 98 -27.70 8.90 -15.33
C GLY A 98 -28.41 10.23 -15.52
N GLU A 99 -29.75 10.27 -15.56
CA GLU A 99 -30.51 11.51 -15.63
C GLU A 99 -30.22 12.38 -14.40
N GLY A 100 -29.92 13.67 -14.62
CA GLY A 100 -29.60 14.62 -13.56
C GLY A 100 -28.19 14.48 -12.97
N TRP A 101 -27.34 13.61 -13.51
CA TRP A 101 -25.96 13.44 -13.05
C TRP A 101 -25.13 14.74 -13.17
N PRO A 102 -24.36 15.14 -12.14
CA PRO A 102 -23.54 16.35 -12.20
C PRO A 102 -22.42 16.25 -13.23
N THR A 103 -22.11 17.36 -13.91
CA THR A 103 -21.08 17.40 -14.98
C THR A 103 -19.66 17.63 -14.47
N ASP A 104 -19.52 17.93 -13.18
CA ASP A 104 -18.28 18.30 -12.50
C ASP A 104 -17.76 17.20 -11.55
N VAL A 105 -18.29 15.98 -11.64
CA VAL A 105 -17.75 14.84 -10.88
C VAL A 105 -16.35 14.48 -11.40
N VAL A 106 -15.36 14.53 -10.52
CA VAL A 106 -13.93 14.29 -10.83
C VAL A 106 -13.49 12.92 -10.32
N LEU A 107 -12.92 12.11 -11.22
CA LEU A 107 -12.04 10.98 -10.90
C LEU A 107 -10.59 11.44 -11.08
N MET A 108 -9.82 11.44 -10.00
CA MET A 108 -8.41 11.86 -10.04
C MET A 108 -7.46 10.68 -9.85
N HIS A 109 -6.30 10.75 -10.51
CA HIS A 109 -5.19 9.82 -10.29
C HIS A 109 -3.83 10.54 -10.26
N ASN A 110 -2.81 9.94 -9.67
CA ASN A 110 -1.45 10.44 -9.82
C ASN A 110 -0.92 10.21 -11.25
N THR A 111 -0.06 11.09 -11.73
CA THR A 111 0.45 11.11 -13.11
C THR A 111 1.11 9.78 -13.47
N SER A 112 0.48 9.04 -14.38
CA SER A 112 0.93 7.72 -14.85
C SER A 112 0.11 7.32 -16.08
N GLU A 113 0.77 6.84 -17.13
CA GLU A 113 0.07 6.31 -18.31
C GLU A 113 -0.81 5.10 -17.96
N GLY A 114 -0.36 4.26 -17.02
CA GLY A 114 -1.11 3.09 -16.56
C GLY A 114 -2.38 3.50 -15.84
N HIS A 115 -2.29 4.44 -14.90
CA HIS A 115 -3.46 4.91 -14.14
C HIS A 115 -4.47 5.63 -15.04
N LYS A 116 -3.98 6.40 -16.03
CA LYS A 116 -4.83 7.04 -17.03
C LYS A 116 -5.67 6.02 -17.80
N LYS A 117 -5.04 4.95 -18.32
CA LYS A 117 -5.75 3.89 -19.06
C LYS A 117 -6.79 3.17 -18.19
N ILE A 118 -6.49 2.93 -16.92
CA ILE A 118 -7.44 2.33 -15.97
C ILE A 118 -8.62 3.28 -15.72
N ALA A 119 -8.36 4.57 -15.51
CA ALA A 119 -9.39 5.58 -15.30
C ALA A 119 -10.32 5.73 -16.51
N GLU A 120 -9.76 5.75 -17.73
CA GLU A 120 -10.53 5.81 -18.99
C GLU A 120 -11.39 4.56 -19.20
N PHE A 121 -10.87 3.37 -18.85
CA PHE A 121 -11.64 2.13 -18.90
C PHE A 121 -12.84 2.16 -17.94
N ILE A 122 -12.63 2.60 -16.70
CA ILE A 122 -13.70 2.70 -15.69
C ILE A 122 -14.73 3.77 -16.08
N GLN A 123 -14.27 4.91 -16.60
CA GLN A 123 -15.15 5.95 -17.14
C GLN A 123 -16.04 5.39 -18.25
N ALA A 124 -15.50 4.56 -19.15
CA ALA A 124 -16.26 3.90 -20.20
C ALA A 124 -17.29 2.91 -19.64
N ASN A 125 -16.93 2.11 -18.63
CA ASN A 125 -17.90 1.24 -17.94
C ASN A 125 -19.05 2.03 -17.32
N TRP A 126 -18.76 3.15 -16.65
CA TRP A 126 -19.80 4.01 -16.09
C TRP A 126 -20.68 4.66 -17.17
N LYS A 127 -20.10 5.03 -18.31
CA LYS A 127 -20.88 5.50 -19.48
C LYS A 127 -21.87 4.42 -19.95
N ASP A 128 -21.37 3.20 -20.16
CA ASP A 128 -22.12 2.12 -20.78
C ASP A 128 -23.17 1.51 -19.85
N VAL A 129 -22.83 1.34 -18.56
CA VAL A 129 -23.70 0.70 -17.57
C VAL A 129 -24.66 1.69 -16.94
N LEU A 130 -24.18 2.89 -16.62
CA LEU A 130 -24.90 3.85 -15.78
C LEU A 130 -25.40 5.09 -16.54
N GLY A 131 -24.91 5.33 -17.77
CA GLY A 131 -25.27 6.52 -18.54
C GLY A 131 -24.58 7.80 -18.07
N ILE A 132 -23.62 7.70 -17.14
CA ILE A 132 -22.96 8.87 -16.53
C ILE A 132 -21.60 9.16 -17.17
N THR A 133 -21.03 10.30 -16.85
CA THR A 133 -19.65 10.65 -17.24
C THR A 133 -18.99 11.39 -16.08
N VAL A 134 -17.69 11.19 -15.91
CA VAL A 134 -16.84 11.89 -14.95
C VAL A 134 -15.70 12.59 -15.68
N ASN A 135 -15.09 13.59 -15.07
CA ASN A 135 -13.87 14.21 -15.56
C ASN A 135 -12.67 13.44 -14.99
N VAL A 136 -11.75 13.01 -15.88
CA VAL A 136 -10.51 12.34 -15.47
C VAL A 136 -9.40 13.37 -15.39
N GLU A 137 -8.83 13.53 -14.19
CA GLU A 137 -7.78 14.51 -13.92
C GLU A 137 -6.56 13.83 -13.28
N ASN A 138 -5.40 14.50 -13.36
CA ASN A 138 -4.18 14.00 -12.74
C ASN A 138 -3.31 15.08 -12.10
N GLN A 139 -2.52 14.65 -11.12
CA GLN A 139 -1.54 15.48 -10.43
C GLN A 139 -0.21 14.72 -10.26
N GLU A 140 0.88 15.44 -10.03
CA GLU A 140 2.16 14.84 -9.60
C GLU A 140 1.98 14.16 -8.23
N TRP A 141 2.71 13.07 -7.94
CA TRP A 141 2.49 12.21 -6.77
C TRP A 141 2.48 12.95 -5.44
N LYS A 142 3.48 13.81 -5.19
CA LYS A 142 3.55 14.55 -3.92
C LYS A 142 2.38 15.52 -3.79
N VAL A 143 2.04 16.26 -4.84
CA VAL A 143 0.87 17.16 -4.86
C VAL A 143 -0.42 16.36 -4.63
N TYR A 144 -0.55 15.22 -5.31
CA TYR A 144 -1.70 14.33 -5.21
C TYR A 144 -1.94 13.85 -3.77
N LEU A 145 -0.89 13.39 -3.09
CA LEU A 145 -1.01 12.97 -1.69
C LEU A 145 -1.45 14.12 -0.76
N GLN A 146 -0.99 15.36 -1.01
CA GLN A 146 -1.45 16.52 -0.24
C GLN A 146 -2.93 16.82 -0.51
N THR A 147 -3.37 16.78 -1.77
CA THR A 147 -4.78 16.97 -2.14
C THR A 147 -5.69 15.95 -1.46
N LEU A 148 -5.24 14.70 -1.26
CA LEU A 148 -6.04 13.66 -0.61
C LEU A 148 -6.07 13.72 0.93
N LYS A 149 -5.41 14.68 1.58
CA LYS A 149 -5.48 14.82 3.05
C LYS A 149 -6.91 15.15 3.48
N ASN A 150 -7.35 14.57 4.59
CA ASN A 150 -8.70 14.79 5.15
C ASN A 150 -8.94 16.23 5.65
N THR A 151 -7.85 17.02 5.75
CA THR A 151 -7.83 18.44 6.09
C THR A 151 -7.91 19.37 4.87
N THR A 152 -7.77 18.85 3.65
CA THR A 152 -7.93 19.63 2.41
C THR A 152 -9.35 20.20 2.33
N PRO A 153 -9.54 21.46 1.89
CA PRO A 153 -10.87 22.00 1.60
C PRO A 153 -11.67 21.05 0.71
N LEU A 154 -12.96 20.87 1.03
CA LEU A 154 -13.79 19.84 0.39
C LEU A 154 -13.93 20.10 -1.13
N GLU A 155 -13.99 21.36 -1.52
CA GLU A 155 -14.05 21.83 -2.90
C GLU A 155 -12.83 21.39 -3.72
N ASP A 156 -11.66 21.32 -3.10
CA ASP A 156 -10.38 20.97 -3.76
C ASP A 156 -10.15 19.46 -3.85
N MET A 157 -10.83 18.67 -2.99
CA MET A 157 -10.73 17.22 -3.06
C MET A 157 -11.47 16.64 -4.26
N PRO A 158 -10.92 15.65 -4.98
CA PRO A 158 -11.68 14.95 -5.99
C PRO A 158 -12.84 14.16 -5.37
N HIS A 159 -13.85 13.84 -6.18
CA HIS A 159 -14.97 13.01 -5.73
C HIS A 159 -14.51 11.55 -5.57
N ILE A 160 -13.75 11.09 -6.56
CA ILE A 160 -13.23 9.73 -6.65
C ILE A 160 -11.72 9.83 -6.85
N TRP A 161 -10.94 9.05 -6.13
CA TRP A 161 -9.47 9.13 -6.19
C TRP A 161 -8.84 7.75 -6.23
N ARG A 162 -7.83 7.60 -7.08
CA ARG A 162 -7.04 6.38 -7.22
C ARG A 162 -6.01 6.27 -6.09
N LEU A 163 -5.90 5.13 -5.43
CA LEU A 163 -4.71 4.79 -4.66
C LEU A 163 -4.37 3.29 -4.81
N GLY A 164 -3.21 2.94 -4.28
CA GLY A 164 -2.84 1.55 -4.01
C GLY A 164 -2.25 1.47 -2.61
N TRP A 165 -2.45 0.34 -1.96
CA TRP A 165 -1.83 0.03 -0.68
C TRP A 165 -1.05 -1.27 -0.82
N CYS A 166 0.16 -1.33 -0.28
CA CYS A 166 1.00 -2.51 -0.13
C CYS A 166 1.20 -2.75 1.35
N ALA A 167 1.41 -3.99 1.78
CA ALA A 167 1.49 -4.27 3.21
C ALA A 167 2.80 -3.75 3.80
N ASP A 168 2.72 -3.02 4.92
CA ASP A 168 3.90 -2.72 5.74
C ASP A 168 4.28 -3.94 6.60
N TYR A 169 3.30 -4.77 6.95
CA TYR A 169 3.46 -6.05 7.64
C TYR A 169 2.27 -6.99 7.31
N PRO A 170 2.44 -8.33 7.39
CA PRO A 170 1.49 -9.31 6.83
C PRO A 170 0.22 -9.55 7.68
N ASP A 171 -0.45 -8.50 8.16
CA ASP A 171 -1.68 -8.61 8.95
C ASP A 171 -2.73 -7.57 8.51
N GLN A 172 -4.00 -7.98 8.48
CA GLN A 172 -5.13 -7.13 8.13
C GLN A 172 -5.25 -5.86 8.97
N ASN A 173 -4.67 -5.81 10.17
CA ASN A 173 -4.59 -4.58 10.95
C ASN A 173 -3.95 -3.43 10.14
N ASN A 174 -2.88 -3.71 9.39
CA ASN A 174 -2.22 -2.73 8.51
C ASN A 174 -3.15 -2.20 7.40
N TRP A 175 -4.27 -2.87 7.15
CA TRP A 175 -5.19 -2.55 6.09
C TRP A 175 -6.41 -1.82 6.64
N VAL A 176 -7.39 -2.55 7.18
CA VAL A 176 -8.67 -1.96 7.57
C VAL A 176 -8.54 -0.99 8.74
N HIS A 177 -7.60 -1.23 9.66
CA HIS A 177 -7.37 -0.32 10.80
C HIS A 177 -6.48 0.85 10.38
N GLU A 178 -5.26 0.61 9.93
CA GLU A 178 -4.28 1.70 9.74
C GLU A 178 -4.52 2.56 8.49
N VAL A 179 -5.19 2.05 7.47
CA VAL A 179 -5.48 2.83 6.25
C VAL A 179 -6.84 3.50 6.33
N PHE A 180 -7.89 2.72 6.60
CA PHE A 180 -9.27 3.17 6.44
C PHE A 180 -9.96 3.54 7.74
N ASN A 181 -9.48 3.16 8.93
CA ASN A 181 -10.17 3.55 10.17
C ASN A 181 -10.31 5.08 10.25
N PRO A 182 -11.50 5.60 10.57
CA PRO A 182 -11.77 7.04 10.51
C PRO A 182 -11.00 7.86 11.56
N THR A 183 -10.50 7.22 12.60
CA THR A 183 -9.84 7.87 13.74
C THR A 183 -8.39 7.42 13.97
N ALA A 184 -8.01 6.22 13.50
CA ALA A 184 -6.64 5.71 13.60
C ALA A 184 -5.87 5.78 12.27
N GLY A 185 -6.58 5.71 11.14
CA GLY A 185 -5.97 5.79 9.82
C GLY A 185 -5.97 7.21 9.26
N ALA A 186 -5.39 7.36 8.06
CA ALA A 186 -5.27 8.67 7.44
C ALA A 186 -6.60 9.29 6.96
N ASN A 187 -7.69 8.51 7.03
CA ASN A 187 -9.08 8.89 6.74
C ASN A 187 -9.26 9.77 5.48
N ARG A 188 -8.58 9.41 4.39
CA ARG A 188 -8.67 10.12 3.09
C ARG A 188 -10.10 10.15 2.53
N THR A 189 -10.94 9.21 2.94
CA THR A 189 -12.36 9.13 2.59
C THR A 189 -13.19 10.20 3.29
N ARG A 190 -12.70 10.77 4.40
CA ARG A 190 -13.41 11.70 5.30
C ARG A 190 -14.69 11.12 5.87
N MET A 191 -14.70 9.82 6.14
CA MET A 191 -15.85 9.17 6.75
C MET A 191 -15.86 9.44 8.26
N SER A 192 -17.05 9.64 8.82
CA SER A 192 -17.29 9.94 10.24
C SER A 192 -18.57 9.26 10.70
N ALA A 193 -18.68 9.01 12.01
CA ALA A 193 -19.93 8.57 12.62
C ALA A 193 -21.09 9.59 12.48
N ASP A 194 -20.77 10.84 12.11
CA ASP A 194 -21.77 11.88 11.80
C ASP A 194 -22.40 11.73 10.40
N ASP A 195 -21.97 10.76 9.60
CA ASP A 195 -22.55 10.49 8.27
C ASP A 195 -24.06 10.17 8.40
N PRO A 196 -24.93 10.90 7.69
CA PRO A 196 -26.39 10.77 7.86
C PRO A 196 -26.97 9.47 7.30
N TYR A 197 -26.21 8.72 6.49
CA TYR A 197 -26.66 7.49 5.85
C TYR A 197 -26.08 6.24 6.51
N VAL A 198 -24.79 6.29 6.89
CA VAL A 198 -24.01 5.13 7.34
C VAL A 198 -23.17 5.40 8.59
N GLY A 199 -23.47 6.45 9.35
CA GLY A 199 -22.74 6.82 10.57
C GLY A 199 -22.61 5.68 11.59
N ASP A 200 -23.69 4.94 11.86
CA ASP A 200 -23.68 3.78 12.76
C ASP A 200 -22.72 2.67 12.28
N LYS A 201 -22.61 2.49 10.95
CA LYS A 201 -21.72 1.50 10.32
C LYS A 201 -20.27 1.92 10.39
N ILE A 202 -19.99 3.22 10.26
CA ILE A 202 -18.65 3.77 10.44
C ILE A 202 -18.20 3.64 11.90
N ALA A 203 -19.10 3.89 12.86
CA ALA A 203 -18.82 3.67 14.28
C ALA A 203 -18.59 2.18 14.61
N GLU A 204 -19.36 1.28 13.99
CA GLU A 204 -19.16 -0.16 14.07
C GLU A 204 -17.78 -0.57 13.52
N PHE A 205 -17.41 -0.07 12.34
CA PHE A 205 -16.11 -0.32 11.71
C PHE A 205 -14.94 0.16 12.58
N ASP A 206 -15.02 1.36 13.16
CA ASP A 206 -13.98 1.86 14.07
C ASP A 206 -13.79 0.95 15.28
N LYS A 207 -14.88 0.63 15.98
CA LYS A 207 -14.86 -0.25 17.15
C LYS A 207 -14.33 -1.64 16.80
N LEU A 208 -14.78 -2.20 15.69
CA LEU A 208 -14.47 -3.56 15.27
C LEU A 208 -12.99 -3.72 14.91
N THR A 209 -12.43 -2.79 14.13
CA THR A 209 -11.01 -2.84 13.74
C THR A 209 -10.08 -2.68 14.93
N ARG A 210 -10.41 -1.81 15.90
CA ARG A 210 -9.66 -1.68 17.17
C ARG A 210 -9.72 -2.95 18.01
N ALA A 211 -10.90 -3.54 18.12
CA ALA A 211 -11.08 -4.77 18.89
C ALA A 211 -10.35 -5.94 18.23
N ALA A 212 -10.32 -6.00 16.89
CA ALA A 212 -9.58 -7.02 16.15
C ALA A 212 -8.07 -6.92 16.44
N GLY A 213 -7.49 -5.71 16.41
CA GLY A 213 -6.07 -5.50 16.73
C GLY A 213 -5.66 -5.90 18.16
N ALA A 214 -6.60 -6.01 19.10
CA ALA A 214 -6.36 -6.46 20.47
C ALA A 214 -6.65 -7.96 20.70
N GLU A 215 -7.35 -8.62 19.76
CA GLU A 215 -7.79 -10.00 19.90
C GLU A 215 -6.63 -11.00 19.70
N GLN A 216 -6.50 -11.92 20.66
CA GLN A 216 -5.43 -12.92 20.71
C GLN A 216 -5.83 -14.25 20.07
N ASP A 217 -7.13 -14.53 19.95
CA ASP A 217 -7.67 -15.68 19.25
C ASP A 217 -7.66 -15.43 17.72
N PRO A 218 -6.84 -16.16 16.94
CA PRO A 218 -6.69 -15.88 15.52
C PRO A 218 -7.97 -16.07 14.71
N GLU A 219 -8.85 -17.00 15.10
CA GLU A 219 -10.07 -17.27 14.34
C GLU A 219 -11.14 -16.20 14.61
N LYS A 220 -11.25 -15.73 15.85
CA LYS A 220 -12.08 -14.55 16.15
C LYS A 220 -11.58 -13.31 15.44
N ARG A 221 -10.26 -13.11 15.41
CA ARG A 221 -9.64 -11.95 14.75
C ARG A 221 -9.93 -11.96 13.25
N LYS A 222 -9.81 -13.11 12.57
CA LYS A 222 -10.19 -13.28 11.14
C LYS A 222 -11.67 -12.96 10.90
N GLU A 223 -12.58 -13.44 11.75
CA GLU A 223 -14.01 -13.16 11.61
C GLU A 223 -14.33 -11.67 11.76
N MET A 224 -13.68 -10.99 12.73
CA MET A 224 -13.81 -9.54 12.90
C MET A 224 -13.27 -8.78 11.69
N TYR A 225 -12.16 -9.23 11.10
CA TYR A 225 -11.64 -8.66 9.86
C TYR A 225 -12.54 -8.88 8.66
N LYS A 226 -13.17 -10.06 8.52
CA LYS A 226 -14.20 -10.31 7.50
C LYS A 226 -15.37 -9.34 7.62
N GLN A 227 -15.86 -9.13 8.84
CA GLN A 227 -16.93 -8.15 9.11
C GLN A 227 -16.49 -6.71 8.77
N ALA A 228 -15.26 -6.33 9.11
CA ALA A 228 -14.72 -5.01 8.79
C ALA A 228 -14.60 -4.78 7.28
N GLU A 229 -14.14 -5.77 6.52
CA GLU A 229 -14.08 -5.71 5.05
C GLU A 229 -15.46 -5.51 4.43
N LYS A 230 -16.47 -6.27 4.87
CA LYS A 230 -17.85 -6.11 4.40
C LYS A 230 -18.38 -4.71 4.69
N LEU A 231 -18.16 -4.19 5.89
CA LEU A 231 -18.53 -2.81 6.21
C LEU A 231 -17.85 -1.83 5.25
N LEU A 232 -16.55 -1.97 5.02
CA LEU A 232 -15.75 -1.07 4.19
C LEU A 232 -16.19 -1.05 2.72
N VAL A 233 -16.32 -2.22 2.08
CA VAL A 233 -16.55 -2.33 0.62
C VAL A 233 -18.03 -2.41 0.23
N GLU A 234 -18.93 -2.81 1.15
CA GLU A 234 -20.35 -3.02 0.85
C GLU A 234 -21.28 -2.02 1.53
N GLU A 235 -21.18 -1.87 2.85
CA GLU A 235 -22.19 -1.12 3.62
C GLU A 235 -21.89 0.38 3.63
N ILE A 236 -20.68 0.73 4.05
CA ILE A 236 -20.13 2.09 3.97
C ILE A 236 -19.76 2.40 2.52
N ALA A 237 -19.25 1.39 1.79
CA ALA A 237 -18.75 1.52 0.42
C ALA A 237 -17.76 2.70 0.30
N ALA A 238 -16.80 2.79 1.22
CA ALA A 238 -15.84 3.90 1.28
C ALA A 238 -14.80 3.84 0.14
N MET A 239 -14.64 2.66 -0.45
CA MET A 239 -13.73 2.39 -1.56
C MET A 239 -14.28 1.30 -2.48
N ALA A 240 -13.81 1.29 -3.72
CA ALA A 240 -14.03 0.25 -4.71
C ALA A 240 -12.71 -0.53 -4.90
N PRO A 241 -12.64 -1.81 -4.48
CA PRO A 241 -11.47 -2.64 -4.77
C PRO A 241 -11.45 -2.93 -6.27
N ILE A 242 -10.29 -2.88 -6.95
CA ILE A 242 -10.20 -3.10 -8.39
C ILE A 242 -9.46 -4.40 -8.70
N TYR A 243 -8.21 -4.51 -8.28
CA TYR A 243 -7.41 -5.73 -8.45
C TYR A 243 -6.35 -5.90 -7.37
N TYR A 244 -5.98 -7.15 -7.11
CA TYR A 244 -4.78 -7.53 -6.37
C TYR A 244 -3.59 -7.51 -7.31
N TYR A 245 -2.50 -6.86 -6.90
CA TYR A 245 -1.33 -6.68 -7.74
C TYR A 245 -0.61 -8.01 -8.00
N THR A 246 0.13 -8.01 -9.09
CA THR A 246 1.13 -9.01 -9.43
C THR A 246 2.40 -8.31 -9.89
N GLY A 247 3.53 -8.99 -9.73
CA GLY A 247 4.85 -8.55 -10.20
C GLY A 247 5.29 -9.32 -11.45
N PRO A 248 4.94 -8.87 -12.68
CA PRO A 248 5.53 -9.41 -13.89
C PRO A 248 7.01 -9.09 -13.93
N ASN A 249 7.84 -10.13 -14.02
CA ASN A 249 9.28 -10.01 -13.84
C ASN A 249 10.04 -10.74 -14.94
N LEU A 250 11.19 -10.19 -15.31
CA LEU A 250 12.16 -10.80 -16.21
C LEU A 250 13.46 -11.10 -15.46
N SER A 251 13.80 -12.36 -15.34
CA SER A 251 15.04 -12.83 -14.71
C SER A 251 15.87 -13.63 -15.69
N LYS A 252 17.17 -13.36 -15.73
CA LYS A 252 18.08 -14.20 -16.51
C LYS A 252 18.10 -15.62 -15.95
N PRO A 253 18.21 -16.67 -16.79
CA PRO A 253 18.14 -18.06 -16.33
C PRO A 253 19.26 -18.44 -15.34
N TRP A 254 20.36 -17.70 -15.36
CA TRP A 254 21.49 -17.85 -14.44
C TRP A 254 21.36 -17.04 -13.14
N LEU A 255 20.23 -16.37 -12.91
CA LEU A 255 19.94 -15.65 -11.67
C LEU A 255 18.83 -16.38 -10.91
N THR A 256 19.15 -16.90 -9.73
CA THR A 256 18.18 -17.39 -8.77
C THR A 256 17.94 -16.29 -7.73
N ARG A 257 16.68 -15.88 -7.60
CA ARG A 257 16.22 -14.94 -6.57
C ARG A 257 14.91 -15.43 -5.98
N LEU A 258 14.68 -15.10 -4.72
CA LEU A 258 13.35 -15.13 -4.14
C LEU A 258 12.68 -13.80 -4.49
N GLN A 259 11.36 -13.86 -4.63
CA GLN A 259 10.54 -12.68 -4.93
C GLN A 259 9.74 -12.41 -3.68
N ARG A 260 10.06 -11.31 -3.01
CA ARG A 260 9.47 -10.95 -1.74
C ARG A 260 8.06 -10.42 -1.97
N GLY A 261 7.16 -10.79 -1.07
CA GLY A 261 5.81 -10.26 -1.03
C GLY A 261 5.78 -8.83 -0.52
N ILE A 262 6.53 -8.53 0.55
CA ILE A 262 6.48 -7.30 1.36
C ILE A 262 7.81 -6.56 1.28
N GLY A 263 7.82 -5.22 1.24
CA GLY A 263 9.07 -4.44 1.28
C GLY A 263 9.94 -4.54 0.01
N GLY A 264 11.23 -4.21 0.14
CA GLY A 264 12.20 -4.22 -0.97
C GLY A 264 12.83 -5.59 -1.25
N ASN A 265 13.52 -5.72 -2.38
CA ASN A 265 14.23 -6.95 -2.77
C ASN A 265 15.49 -7.17 -1.91
N HIS A 266 15.84 -8.41 -1.55
CA HIS A 266 17.12 -8.69 -0.89
C HIS A 266 18.21 -9.13 -1.88
N PHE A 267 18.88 -8.18 -2.54
CA PHE A 267 19.91 -8.52 -3.54
C PHE A 267 21.05 -9.37 -2.96
N ALA A 268 21.33 -9.22 -1.67
CA ALA A 268 22.34 -10.02 -0.97
C ALA A 268 22.03 -11.52 -0.92
N LEU A 269 20.74 -11.92 -1.04
CA LEU A 269 20.31 -13.32 -1.02
C LEU A 269 20.30 -13.96 -2.42
N TRP A 270 20.47 -13.16 -3.47
CA TRP A 270 20.43 -13.65 -4.84
C TRP A 270 21.67 -14.47 -5.19
N LYS A 271 21.46 -15.53 -5.97
CA LYS A 271 22.53 -16.45 -6.39
C LYS A 271 22.70 -16.40 -7.89
N ILE A 272 23.95 -16.36 -8.34
CA ILE A 272 24.33 -16.36 -9.75
C ILE A 272 24.99 -17.69 -10.10
N ASP A 273 24.45 -18.40 -11.09
CA ASP A 273 25.16 -19.48 -11.76
C ASP A 273 26.19 -18.88 -12.72
N TRP A 274 27.44 -18.80 -12.25
CA TRP A 274 28.54 -18.18 -12.98
C TRP A 274 28.92 -18.94 -14.25
N GLU A 275 28.82 -20.27 -14.24
CA GLU A 275 29.14 -21.08 -15.42
C GLU A 275 28.09 -20.83 -16.50
N ALA A 276 26.80 -20.88 -16.16
CA ALA A 276 25.72 -20.56 -17.09
C ALA A 276 25.81 -19.12 -17.62
N LYS A 277 26.14 -18.15 -16.75
CA LYS A 277 26.32 -16.75 -17.14
C LYS A 277 27.51 -16.57 -18.09
N LYS A 278 28.67 -17.15 -17.79
CA LYS A 278 29.88 -17.07 -18.62
C LYS A 278 29.64 -17.74 -19.98
N ALA A 279 29.00 -18.90 -19.99
CA ALA A 279 28.60 -19.59 -21.22
C ALA A 279 27.63 -18.76 -22.09
N ALA A 280 26.67 -18.06 -21.46
CA ALA A 280 25.67 -17.26 -22.18
C ALA A 280 26.17 -15.90 -22.66
N THR A 281 27.13 -15.27 -21.97
CA THR A 281 27.56 -13.88 -22.23
C THR A 281 28.99 -13.74 -22.73
N GLY A 282 29.82 -14.77 -22.61
CA GLY A 282 31.26 -14.69 -22.87
C GLY A 282 32.03 -13.84 -21.86
N ALA A 283 31.42 -13.50 -20.71
CA ALA A 283 32.06 -12.69 -19.69
C ALA A 283 33.32 -13.37 -19.13
N THR A 284 34.42 -12.62 -19.03
CA THR A 284 35.73 -13.12 -18.58
C THR A 284 36.16 -12.59 -17.21
N GLY A 285 35.38 -11.69 -16.61
CA GLY A 285 35.67 -11.11 -15.29
C GLY A 285 34.74 -11.61 -14.20
N ASP A 286 35.17 -11.45 -12.94
CA ASP A 286 34.42 -11.90 -11.76
C ASP A 286 33.55 -10.79 -11.15
N LYS A 287 33.51 -9.60 -11.75
CA LYS A 287 32.66 -8.49 -11.29
C LYS A 287 31.21 -8.70 -11.73
N VAL A 288 30.28 -8.63 -10.78
CA VAL A 288 28.84 -8.55 -11.06
C VAL A 288 28.47 -7.09 -11.32
N THR A 289 27.87 -6.82 -12.47
CA THR A 289 27.04 -5.63 -12.67
C THR A 289 25.59 -6.09 -12.79
N LEU A 290 24.77 -5.67 -11.84
CA LEU A 290 23.32 -5.82 -11.92
C LEU A 290 22.75 -4.54 -12.54
N ASN A 291 22.11 -4.66 -13.70
CA ASN A 291 21.30 -3.58 -14.24
C ASN A 291 19.86 -3.85 -13.83
N TRP A 292 19.37 -3.07 -12.87
CA TRP A 292 18.03 -3.17 -12.35
C TRP A 292 17.14 -2.08 -12.95
N ASN A 293 15.95 -2.46 -13.39
CA ASN A 293 14.96 -1.50 -13.84
C ASN A 293 14.03 -1.18 -12.67
N LEU A 294 14.22 -0.01 -12.07
CA LEU A 294 13.39 0.51 -10.99
C LEU A 294 11.98 0.94 -11.45
N GLY A 295 11.71 0.93 -12.76
CA GLY A 295 10.43 1.34 -13.35
C GLY A 295 10.27 2.85 -13.46
N THR A 296 10.58 3.58 -12.39
CA THR A 296 10.63 5.05 -12.31
C THR A 296 11.89 5.52 -11.58
N GLU A 297 12.21 6.81 -11.67
CA GLU A 297 13.25 7.41 -10.82
C GLU A 297 12.75 7.49 -9.37
N PRO A 298 13.52 7.01 -8.37
CA PRO A 298 13.13 7.13 -6.97
C PRO A 298 13.15 8.60 -6.57
N PRO A 299 12.05 9.15 -5.99
CA PRO A 299 12.01 10.54 -5.54
C PRO A 299 12.94 10.84 -4.37
N THR A 300 13.36 9.83 -3.61
CA THR A 300 14.27 9.96 -2.46
C THR A 300 15.04 8.67 -2.20
N ALA A 301 16.12 8.76 -1.43
CA ALA A 301 16.88 7.62 -0.86
C ALA A 301 16.99 7.78 0.67
N ASP A 302 15.99 8.43 1.24
CA ASP A 302 15.89 8.74 2.67
C ASP A 302 14.70 7.95 3.22
N PRO A 303 14.94 6.93 4.05
CA PRO A 303 13.88 6.07 4.57
C PRO A 303 12.78 6.83 5.33
N ALA A 304 13.11 7.98 5.92
CA ALA A 304 12.11 8.79 6.63
C ALA A 304 11.16 9.54 5.68
N LEU A 305 11.51 9.70 4.40
CA LEU A 305 10.77 10.48 3.41
C LEU A 305 10.21 9.64 2.26
N ALA A 306 10.56 8.36 2.17
CA ALA A 306 10.05 7.44 1.17
C ALA A 306 8.54 7.21 1.37
N THR A 307 7.78 7.29 0.28
CA THR A 307 6.31 7.08 0.29
C THR A 307 5.84 6.23 -0.90
N ASP A 308 6.79 5.61 -1.59
CA ASP A 308 6.58 4.83 -2.80
C ASP A 308 7.48 3.58 -2.80
N THR A 309 7.06 2.54 -3.51
CA THR A 309 7.76 1.26 -3.53
C THR A 309 9.13 1.30 -4.23
N THR A 310 9.40 2.31 -5.07
CA THR A 310 10.68 2.42 -5.78
C THR A 310 11.76 2.96 -4.85
N SER A 311 11.44 3.98 -4.05
CA SER A 311 12.33 4.46 -2.99
C SER A 311 12.57 3.37 -1.94
N VAL A 312 11.52 2.63 -1.54
CA VAL A 312 11.64 1.53 -0.57
C VAL A 312 12.57 0.42 -1.08
N ASP A 313 12.48 0.02 -2.35
CA ASP A 313 13.37 -1.00 -2.93
C ASP A 313 14.85 -0.55 -2.92
N LEU A 314 15.10 0.75 -3.11
CA LEU A 314 16.43 1.34 -2.98
C LEU A 314 16.90 1.37 -1.53
N ASP A 315 16.05 1.83 -0.61
CA ASP A 315 16.36 1.96 0.82
C ASP A 315 16.73 0.60 1.43
N GLU A 316 16.04 -0.47 1.03
CA GLU A 316 16.34 -1.86 1.43
C GLU A 316 17.77 -2.31 1.04
N GLN A 317 18.37 -1.71 0.01
CA GLN A 317 19.75 -2.02 -0.37
C GLN A 317 20.78 -1.24 0.45
N LEU A 318 20.36 -0.16 1.11
CA LEU A 318 21.23 0.84 1.71
C LEU A 318 21.20 0.82 3.24
N PHE A 319 20.10 0.38 3.83
CA PHE A 319 19.86 0.40 5.26
C PHE A 319 19.48 -0.99 5.77
N LEU A 320 19.70 -1.22 7.08
CA LEU A 320 19.22 -2.40 7.79
C LEU A 320 18.12 -1.97 8.76
N GLY A 321 17.04 -2.75 8.82
CA GLY A 321 16.04 -2.69 9.88
C GLY A 321 16.52 -3.38 11.17
N LEU A 322 15.74 -3.23 12.25
CA LEU A 322 15.96 -4.03 13.46
C LEU A 322 15.70 -5.51 13.18
N THR A 323 14.64 -5.79 12.45
CA THR A 323 14.20 -7.10 12.00
C THR A 323 13.74 -6.98 10.56
N ASP A 324 13.62 -8.12 9.91
CA ASP A 324 13.14 -8.24 8.54
C ASP A 324 12.05 -9.32 8.46
N PHE A 325 11.52 -9.59 7.27
CA PHE A 325 10.57 -10.65 6.99
C PHE A 325 11.18 -11.67 6.05
N ASP A 326 10.98 -12.96 6.35
CA ASP A 326 11.38 -14.04 5.46
C ASP A 326 10.66 -13.92 4.11
N ASP A 327 11.42 -14.01 3.02
CA ASP A 327 10.93 -13.85 1.64
C ASP A 327 9.82 -14.84 1.24
N VAL A 328 9.68 -15.95 1.96
CA VAL A 328 8.75 -17.03 1.65
C VAL A 328 7.62 -17.12 2.67
N THR A 329 7.94 -17.08 3.96
CA THR A 329 6.95 -17.28 5.04
C THR A 329 6.37 -15.98 5.55
N SER A 330 7.03 -14.84 5.29
CA SER A 330 6.72 -13.54 5.89
C SER A 330 6.79 -13.53 7.42
N GLU A 331 7.46 -14.51 8.03
CA GLU A 331 7.76 -14.50 9.46
C GLU A 331 8.84 -13.47 9.76
N VAL A 332 8.78 -12.86 10.95
CA VAL A 332 9.81 -11.92 11.40
C VAL A 332 11.12 -12.66 11.62
N ILE A 333 12.18 -12.19 10.98
CA ILE A 333 13.54 -12.73 11.07
C ILE A 333 14.54 -11.68 11.60
N PRO A 334 15.65 -12.13 12.22
CA PRO A 334 16.75 -11.26 12.62
C PRO A 334 17.38 -10.49 11.43
N GLU A 335 17.77 -9.24 11.66
CA GLU A 335 18.57 -8.44 10.72
C GLU A 335 19.70 -7.70 11.43
N LEU A 336 19.48 -6.47 11.92
CA LEU A 336 20.42 -5.80 12.83
C LEU A 336 20.28 -6.35 14.26
N ALA A 337 19.07 -6.67 14.70
CA ALA A 337 18.84 -7.40 15.94
C ALA A 337 19.01 -8.90 15.70
N THR A 338 19.76 -9.56 16.59
CA THR A 338 19.99 -11.01 16.59
C THR A 338 18.95 -11.78 17.41
N SER A 339 18.37 -11.12 18.41
CA SER A 339 17.26 -11.60 19.23
C SER A 339 16.54 -10.43 19.91
N TRP A 340 15.36 -10.69 20.46
CA TRP A 340 14.62 -9.73 21.27
C TRP A 340 13.82 -10.38 22.39
N GLU A 341 13.57 -9.61 23.43
CA GLU A 341 12.75 -9.98 24.59
C GLU A 341 11.55 -9.04 24.69
N VAL A 342 10.40 -9.59 25.08
CA VAL A 342 9.15 -8.84 25.26
C VAL A 342 8.75 -8.91 26.73
N SER A 343 8.41 -7.77 27.33
CA SER A 343 7.89 -7.72 28.69
C SER A 343 6.55 -8.44 28.83
N ASP A 344 6.19 -8.85 30.05
CA ASP A 344 4.94 -9.57 30.34
C ASP A 344 3.68 -8.81 29.88
N ASP A 345 3.72 -7.48 29.85
CA ASP A 345 2.62 -6.62 29.39
C ASP A 345 2.63 -6.35 27.88
N GLY A 346 3.65 -6.82 27.15
CA GLY A 346 3.80 -6.61 25.71
C GLY A 346 4.23 -5.20 25.30
N LEU A 347 4.46 -4.29 26.25
CA LEU A 347 4.68 -2.86 25.98
C LEU A 347 6.16 -2.45 25.90
N THR A 348 7.07 -3.33 26.31
CA THR A 348 8.52 -3.09 26.26
C THR A 348 9.21 -4.19 25.49
N TRP A 349 9.97 -3.80 24.47
CA TRP A 349 10.75 -4.68 23.61
C TRP A 349 12.24 -4.34 23.76
N THR A 350 13.06 -5.34 24.06
CA THR A 350 14.52 -5.20 24.19
C THR A 350 15.20 -5.96 23.06
N PHE A 351 15.94 -5.27 22.20
CA PHE A 351 16.64 -5.87 21.06
C PHE A 351 18.14 -6.03 21.34
N HIS A 352 18.72 -7.17 20.94
CA HIS A 352 20.15 -7.45 21.06
C HIS A 352 20.81 -7.34 19.69
N LEU A 353 21.60 -6.28 19.48
CA LEU A 353 22.19 -5.97 18.18
C LEU A 353 23.47 -6.77 17.92
N ARG A 354 23.70 -7.12 16.65
CA ARG A 354 25.00 -7.61 16.16
C ARG A 354 26.06 -6.50 16.22
N ASP A 355 27.32 -6.88 16.35
CA ASP A 355 28.44 -5.97 16.63
C ASP A 355 29.44 -5.81 15.46
N ASP A 356 29.07 -6.33 14.28
CA ASP A 356 29.86 -6.40 13.05
C ASP A 356 29.30 -5.50 11.92
N VAL A 357 28.37 -4.60 12.23
CA VAL A 357 27.83 -3.62 11.27
C VAL A 357 28.45 -2.25 11.50
N TYR A 358 28.89 -1.62 10.42
CA TYR A 358 29.60 -0.35 10.44
C TYR A 358 29.04 0.61 9.39
N TRP A 359 29.08 1.90 9.70
CA TRP A 359 28.71 2.93 8.76
C TRP A 359 29.74 3.06 7.64
N VAL A 360 29.23 3.22 6.43
CA VAL A 360 30.01 3.49 5.23
C VAL A 360 29.44 4.69 4.48
N ARG A 361 30.24 5.31 3.63
CA ARG A 361 29.82 6.39 2.73
C ARG A 361 30.34 6.11 1.33
N TYR A 362 29.49 6.30 0.33
CA TYR A 362 29.92 6.27 -1.05
C TYR A 362 30.47 7.63 -1.48
N ASP A 363 31.72 7.67 -1.94
CA ASP A 363 32.32 8.84 -2.57
C ASP A 363 32.03 8.80 -4.08
N THR A 364 31.30 9.81 -4.57
CA THR A 364 30.88 9.88 -5.97
C THR A 364 32.00 10.33 -6.92
N ALA A 365 33.01 11.02 -6.43
CA ALA A 365 34.17 11.47 -7.21
C ALA A 365 35.13 10.31 -7.46
N THR A 366 35.41 9.51 -6.42
CA THR A 366 36.31 8.35 -6.51
C THR A 366 35.57 7.06 -6.91
N LYS A 367 34.25 7.03 -6.76
CA LYS A 367 33.38 5.86 -6.98
C LYS A 367 33.74 4.68 -6.08
N THR A 368 34.09 4.97 -4.84
CA THR A 368 34.45 3.97 -3.82
C THR A 368 33.60 4.11 -2.57
N VAL A 369 33.39 2.98 -1.90
CA VAL A 369 32.80 2.96 -0.55
C VAL A 369 33.92 3.15 0.46
N GLU A 370 33.77 4.14 1.33
CA GLU A 370 34.70 4.48 2.40
C GLU A 370 34.09 4.15 3.76
N GLN A 371 34.92 3.68 4.70
CA GLN A 371 34.50 3.48 6.08
C GLN A 371 34.30 4.84 6.77
N VAL A 372 33.17 5.05 7.43
CA VAL A 372 32.99 6.20 8.33
C VAL A 372 33.79 5.94 9.60
N LEU A 373 34.54 6.94 10.07
CA LEU A 373 35.33 6.85 11.31
C LEU A 373 34.65 7.62 12.45
N ASP A 374 34.84 7.15 13.68
CA ASP A 374 34.47 7.88 14.89
C ASP A 374 35.52 8.96 15.26
N ASP A 375 35.28 9.69 16.35
CA ASP A 375 36.15 10.77 16.82
C ASP A 375 37.56 10.29 17.20
N ASP A 376 37.73 8.98 17.47
CA ASP A 376 39.00 8.34 17.80
C ASP A 376 39.70 7.74 16.56
N GLY A 377 39.09 7.85 15.38
CA GLY A 377 39.62 7.35 14.10
C GLY A 377 39.38 5.85 13.86
N ASN A 378 38.52 5.19 14.64
CA ASN A 378 38.15 3.80 14.43
C ASN A 378 36.92 3.70 13.51
N PRO A 379 36.70 2.58 12.80
CA PRO A 379 35.46 2.33 12.06
C PRO A 379 34.22 2.54 12.94
N ARG A 380 33.33 3.46 12.54
CA ARG A 380 32.11 3.79 13.29
C ARG A 380 31.12 2.64 13.20
N LYS A 381 30.98 1.90 14.30
CA LYS A 381 29.97 0.86 14.46
C LYS A 381 28.55 1.46 14.45
N VAL A 382 27.59 0.68 13.96
CA VAL A 382 26.17 0.97 14.18
C VAL A 382 25.83 0.64 15.63
N THR A 383 25.12 1.53 16.32
CA THR A 383 24.72 1.31 17.73
C THR A 383 23.22 1.52 17.94
N ALA A 384 22.73 1.18 19.13
CA ALA A 384 21.34 1.44 19.52
C ALA A 384 20.96 2.93 19.43
N GLN A 385 21.92 3.84 19.62
CA GLN A 385 21.69 5.28 19.49
C GLN A 385 21.41 5.71 18.04
N ASP A 386 21.95 4.99 17.05
CA ASP A 386 21.63 5.27 15.64
C ASP A 386 20.18 4.90 15.30
N ILE A 387 19.68 3.81 15.88
CA ILE A 387 18.28 3.38 15.73
C ILE A 387 17.36 4.36 16.45
N GLU A 388 17.69 4.73 17.69
CA GLU A 388 16.97 5.76 18.44
C GLU A 388 16.92 7.08 17.67
N TYR A 389 18.03 7.49 17.04
CA TYR A 389 18.10 8.66 16.20
C TYR A 389 17.17 8.55 14.98
N GLY A 390 17.17 7.42 14.27
CA GLY A 390 16.29 7.19 13.12
C GLY A 390 14.80 7.31 13.47
N VAL A 391 14.39 6.69 14.58
CA VAL A 391 13.01 6.80 15.10
C VAL A 391 12.66 8.24 15.45
N LYS A 392 13.52 8.92 16.23
CA LYS A 392 13.27 10.31 16.63
C LYS A 392 13.26 11.27 15.45
N ARG A 393 14.14 11.08 14.46
CA ARG A 393 14.18 11.89 13.25
C ARG A 393 12.91 11.72 12.43
N THR A 394 12.42 10.49 12.27
CA THR A 394 11.18 10.23 11.53
C THR A 394 9.98 10.86 12.22
N LEU A 395 9.92 10.79 13.56
CA LEU A 395 8.87 11.43 14.36
C LEU A 395 9.01 12.95 14.46
N ASP A 396 10.17 13.54 14.19
CA ASP A 396 10.36 14.99 14.27
C ASP A 396 9.52 15.71 13.19
N PRO A 397 8.57 16.59 13.55
CA PRO A 397 7.74 17.30 12.56
C PRO A 397 8.56 18.12 11.56
N ARG A 398 9.78 18.55 11.93
CA ARG A 398 10.68 19.31 11.05
C ARG A 398 11.26 18.45 9.92
N THR A 399 11.32 17.13 10.10
CA THR A 399 11.68 16.20 9.02
C THR A 399 10.60 16.17 7.95
N GLY A 400 9.33 16.34 8.33
CA GLY A 400 8.21 16.32 7.40
C GLY A 400 7.96 14.93 6.80
N SER A 401 8.19 13.87 7.58
CA SER A 401 7.87 12.49 7.18
C SER A 401 6.35 12.33 7.06
N ASP A 402 5.86 12.13 5.83
CA ASP A 402 4.43 11.89 5.58
C ASP A 402 3.95 10.58 6.25
N TYR A 403 4.86 9.64 6.55
CA TYR A 403 4.58 8.31 7.10
C TYR A 403 5.01 8.16 8.57
N ALA A 404 5.27 9.27 9.28
CA ALA A 404 5.61 9.24 10.72
C ALA A 404 4.58 8.49 11.58
N TYR A 405 3.32 8.43 11.13
CA TYR A 405 2.23 7.73 11.81
C TYR A 405 2.49 6.22 12.01
N VAL A 406 3.31 5.60 11.17
CA VAL A 406 3.71 4.19 11.34
C VAL A 406 4.45 3.97 12.67
N LEU A 407 5.15 4.99 13.18
CA LEU A 407 5.85 4.93 14.47
C LEU A 407 4.98 5.34 15.66
N TYR A 408 3.68 5.59 15.47
CA TYR A 408 2.78 5.95 16.58
C TYR A 408 2.46 4.76 17.50
N ILE A 409 2.84 3.54 17.10
CA ILE A 409 2.86 2.38 17.99
C ILE A 409 3.78 2.61 19.19
N ILE A 410 4.81 3.44 19.02
CA ILE A 410 5.72 3.82 20.09
C ILE A 410 5.01 4.82 20.98
N LYS A 411 4.99 4.54 22.28
CA LYS A 411 4.37 5.42 23.29
C LYS A 411 4.81 6.88 23.12
N ASN A 412 3.83 7.77 22.97
CA ASN A 412 3.99 9.21 22.71
C ASN A 412 4.51 9.59 21.31
N GLY A 413 4.63 8.66 20.37
CA GLY A 413 5.09 8.95 19.00
C GLY A 413 4.25 10.02 18.31
N GLU A 414 2.92 9.88 18.35
CA GLU A 414 1.99 10.87 17.82
C GLU A 414 2.14 12.25 18.48
N THR A 415 2.23 12.28 19.82
CA THR A 415 2.42 13.53 20.56
C THR A 415 3.70 14.23 20.13
N VAL A 416 4.79 13.48 19.90
CA VAL A 416 6.05 14.04 19.41
C VAL A 416 5.91 14.62 18.00
N ASN A 417 5.26 13.89 17.10
CA ASN A 417 5.11 14.32 15.71
C ASN A 417 4.15 15.50 15.52
N THR A 418 3.20 15.69 16.43
CA THR A 418 2.18 16.75 16.32
C THR A 418 2.51 18.01 17.14
N MET A 419 3.63 18.03 17.85
CA MET A 419 4.10 19.23 18.57
C MET A 419 4.45 20.36 17.59
N SER A 420 3.88 21.54 17.81
CA SER A 420 4.28 22.76 17.09
C SER A 420 5.59 23.30 17.69
N TYR A 421 6.59 23.55 16.85
CA TYR A 421 7.88 24.15 17.23
C TYR A 421 8.00 25.60 16.78
#